data_AF-A0A1T4QKA3-F1
#
_entry.id   AF-A0A1T4QKA3-F1
#
_cell.length_a   1.000
_cell.length_b   1.000
_cell.length_c   1.000
_cell.angle_alpha   90.00
_cell.angle_beta   90.00
_cell.angle_gamma   90.00
#
_symmetry.space_group_name_H-M   'P 1'
#
loop_
_entity.id
_entity.type
_entity.pdbx_description
1 polymer ?
#
loop_
_entity_poly.entity_id
_entity_poly.type
_entity_poly.pdbx_seq_one_letter_code
_entity_poly.pdbx_strand_id
1 'polypeptide(L)' 'NFRASAIQGVMDRLENKDVGLVIYEPTLEEEEFAGFKVITDLADFKNMSDLIVANRMNQELEDVEEKVYTRDLYRRD' A
#
# COMPACT_ATOMS: atom_id res chain seq x y z
N ASN A 1 -6.25 -4.53 10.65
CA ASN A 1 -6.85 -3.38 11.40
C ASN A 1 -6.31 -2.07 10.82
N PHE A 2 -6.75 -1.72 9.60
CA PHE A 2 -6.24 -0.55 8.85
C PHE A 2 -6.55 0.78 9.57
N ARG A 3 -7.66 0.81 10.34
CA ARG A 3 -8.12 1.97 11.14
C ARG A 3 -7.17 2.41 12.24
N ALA A 4 -6.22 1.56 12.66
CA ALA A 4 -5.19 1.89 13.65
C ALA A 4 -3.76 1.73 13.10
N SER A 5 -3.61 1.64 11.77
CA SER A 5 -2.31 1.37 11.14
C SER A 5 -1.47 2.64 11.00
N ALA A 6 -0.16 2.50 11.23
CA ALA A 6 0.83 3.56 11.01
C ALA A 6 0.84 4.11 9.58
N ILE A 7 0.24 3.38 8.62
CA ILE A 7 0.12 3.80 7.22
C ILE A 7 -0.70 5.08 7.05
N GLN A 8 -1.66 5.37 7.94
CA GLN A 8 -2.47 6.61 7.86
C GLN A 8 -1.59 7.85 7.95
N GLY A 9 -0.67 7.89 8.93
CA GLY A 9 0.26 9.01 9.03
C GLY A 9 1.24 9.11 7.85
N VAL A 10 1.47 8.02 7.10
CA VAL A 10 2.25 8.08 5.85
C VAL A 10 1.41 8.73 4.76
N MET A 11 0.14 8.34 4.62
CA MET A 11 -0.80 8.91 3.64
C MET A 11 -0.97 10.43 3.85
N ASP A 12 -1.18 10.89 5.08
CA ASP A 12 -1.33 12.33 5.40
C ASP A 12 -0.10 13.15 4.96
N ARG A 13 1.10 12.56 5.02
CA ARG A 13 2.35 13.24 4.61
C ARG A 13 2.51 13.30 3.09
N LEU A 14 1.85 12.41 2.36
CA LEU A 14 1.94 12.28 0.91
C LEU A 14 0.81 13.01 0.17
N GLU A 15 -0.34 13.23 0.82
CA GLU A 15 -1.54 13.84 0.21
C GLU A 15 -1.26 15.17 -0.52
N ASN A 16 -0.32 15.97 -0.03
CA ASN A 16 0.01 17.30 -0.59
C ASN A 16 1.31 17.30 -1.44
N LYS A 17 1.73 16.15 -1.96
CA LYS A 17 3.01 15.99 -2.67
C LYS A 17 2.91 15.83 -4.19
N ASP A 18 1.75 16.09 -4.79
CA ASP A 18 1.49 15.91 -6.23
C ASP A 18 1.80 14.46 -6.68
N VAL A 19 1.38 13.50 -5.85
CA VAL A 19 1.53 12.06 -6.10
C VAL A 19 0.16 11.40 -6.06
N GLY A 20 -0.10 10.51 -7.02
CA GLY A 20 -1.28 9.65 -7.00
C GLY A 20 -1.14 8.60 -5.91
N LEU A 21 -2.16 8.47 -5.06
CA LEU A 21 -2.20 7.47 -3.99
C LEU A 21 -3.37 6.52 -4.23
N VAL A 22 -3.06 5.22 -4.16
CA VAL A 22 -4.03 4.12 -4.21
C VAL A 22 -3.74 3.15 -3.07
N ILE A 23 -4.76 2.50 -2.56
CA ILE A 23 -4.67 1.60 -1.40
C ILE A 23 -4.98 0.19 -1.87
N TYR A 24 -4.16 -0.79 -1.47
CA TYR A 24 -4.53 -2.20 -1.56
C TYR A 24 -4.90 -2.71 -0.17
N GLU A 25 -6.17 -3.08 -0.01
CA GLU A 25 -6.69 -3.72 1.21
C GLU A 25 -7.81 -4.68 0.80
N PRO A 26 -7.51 -5.98 0.60
CA PRO A 26 -8.47 -6.94 0.06
C PRO A 26 -9.64 -7.22 1.04
N THR A 27 -9.50 -6.85 2.32
CA THR A 27 -10.56 -7.01 3.32
C THR A 27 -11.49 -5.79 3.40
N LEU A 28 -11.23 -4.74 2.64
CA LEU A 28 -12.07 -3.54 2.57
C LEU A 28 -12.94 -3.61 1.32
N GLU A 29 -14.26 -3.58 1.52
CA GLU A 29 -15.25 -3.66 0.44
C GLU A 29 -15.63 -2.27 -0.13
N GLU A 30 -15.07 -1.20 0.44
CA GLU A 30 -15.32 0.18 0.00
C GLU A 30 -14.43 0.54 -1.22
N GLU A 31 -14.97 1.28 -2.19
CA GLU A 31 -14.22 1.72 -3.37
C GLU A 31 -13.20 2.83 -3.06
N GLU A 32 -13.41 3.56 -1.97
CA GLU A 32 -12.56 4.65 -1.51
C GLU A 32 -12.34 4.59 0.01
N PHE A 33 -11.14 4.97 0.45
CA PHE A 33 -10.81 5.15 1.85
C PHE A 33 -10.01 6.44 2.03
N ALA A 34 -10.48 7.33 2.91
CA ALA A 34 -9.87 8.65 3.13
C ALA A 34 -9.67 9.46 1.83
N GLY A 35 -10.57 9.32 0.85
CA GLY A 35 -10.49 10.00 -0.45
C GLY A 35 -9.53 9.34 -1.45
N PHE A 36 -8.88 8.24 -1.09
CA PHE A 36 -8.03 7.46 -1.98
C PHE A 36 -8.77 6.23 -2.51
N LYS A 37 -8.55 5.91 -3.78
CA LYS A 37 -9.13 4.71 -4.40
C LYS A 37 -8.57 3.44 -3.75
N VAL A 38 -9.45 2.51 -3.45
CA VAL A 38 -9.12 1.17 -2.98
C VAL A 38 -9.11 0.23 -4.18
N ILE A 39 -8.03 -0.53 -4.32
CA ILE A 39 -7.84 -1.57 -5.33
C ILE A 39 -7.86 -2.91 -4.60
N THR A 40 -8.73 -3.82 -5.04
CA THR A 40 -8.91 -5.15 -4.43
C THR A 40 -8.16 -6.24 -5.19
N ASP A 41 -7.85 -6.01 -6.47
CA ASP A 41 -7.01 -6.90 -7.27
C ASP A 41 -5.53 -6.55 -7.09
N LEU A 42 -4.74 -7.53 -6.63
CA LEU A 42 -3.32 -7.32 -6.35
C LEU A 42 -2.50 -7.09 -7.62
N ALA A 43 -2.85 -7.74 -8.73
CA ALA A 43 -2.12 -7.58 -9.99
C ALA A 43 -2.32 -6.18 -10.56
N ASP A 44 -3.55 -5.66 -10.52
CA ASP A 44 -3.86 -4.28 -10.91
C ASP A 44 -3.13 -3.28 -10.01
N PHE A 45 -3.14 -3.50 -8.70
CA PHE A 45 -2.39 -2.65 -7.76
C PHE A 45 -0.90 -2.61 -8.09
N LYS A 46 -0.28 -3.77 -8.34
CA LYS A 46 1.13 -3.86 -8.73
C LYS A 46 1.38 -3.13 -10.05
N ASN A 47 0.55 -3.33 -11.06
CA ASN A 47 0.76 -2.73 -12.38
C ASN A 47 0.63 -1.20 -12.36
N MET A 48 -0.29 -0.67 -11.55
CA MET A 48 -0.52 0.78 -11.43
C MET A 48 0.51 1.50 -10.57
N SER A 49 1.21 0.79 -9.68
CA SER A 49 2.11 1.40 -8.70
C SER A 49 3.54 1.56 -9.23
N ASP A 50 4.05 2.79 -9.23
CA ASP A 50 5.48 3.08 -9.44
C ASP A 50 6.31 2.74 -8.18
N LEU A 51 5.72 2.91 -7.00
CA LEU A 51 6.31 2.60 -5.69
C LEU A 51 5.22 2.07 -4.75
N ILE A 52 5.52 0.98 -4.06
CA ILE A 52 4.63 0.34 -3.09
C ILE A 52 5.21 0.55 -1.69
N VAL A 53 4.45 1.11 -0.77
CA VAL A 53 4.85 1.24 0.64
C VAL A 53 4.15 0.15 1.45
N ALA A 54 4.93 -0.77 2.02
CA ALA A 54 4.41 -1.87 2.81
C ALA A 54 5.01 -1.87 4.21
N ASN A 55 4.17 -2.05 5.23
CA ASN A 55 4.66 -2.16 6.62
C ASN A 55 5.47 -3.46 6.85
N ARG A 56 5.15 -4.52 6.10
CA ARG A 56 5.87 -5.81 6.09
C ARG A 56 6.07 -6.27 4.65
N MET A 57 7.15 -6.99 4.41
CA MET A 57 7.30 -7.73 3.15
C MET A 57 6.32 -8.90 3.16
N ASN A 58 5.74 -9.22 2.01
CA ASN A 58 4.89 -10.40 1.81
C ASN A 58 5.41 -11.14 0.56
N GLN A 59 5.35 -12.47 0.56
CA GLN A 59 5.70 -13.30 -0.59
C GLN A 59 4.97 -12.85 -1.87
N GLU A 60 3.73 -12.39 -1.73
CA GLU A 60 2.95 -11.89 -2.87
C GLU A 60 3.51 -10.60 -3.49
N LEU A 61 4.53 -9.97 -2.91
CA LEU A 61 5.21 -8.78 -3.46
C LEU A 61 6.64 -9.09 -3.95
N GLU A 62 7.11 -10.34 -3.87
CA GLU A 62 8.47 -10.71 -4.27
C GLU A 62 8.76 -10.44 -5.75
N ASP A 63 7.75 -10.57 -6.61
CA ASP A 63 7.83 -10.32 -8.05
C ASP A 63 7.98 -8.83 -8.42
N VAL A 64 7.82 -7.94 -7.44
CA VAL A 64 7.94 -6.48 -7.58
C VAL A 64 8.80 -5.86 -6.47
N GLU A 65 9.69 -6.65 -5.86
CA GLU A 65 10.52 -6.24 -4.71
C GLU A 65 11.31 -4.95 -4.99
N GLU A 66 11.75 -4.73 -6.23
CA GLU A 66 12.51 -3.55 -6.66
C GLU A 66 11.77 -2.22 -6.47
N LYS A 67 10.43 -2.27 -6.41
CA LYS A 67 9.58 -1.10 -6.17
C LYS A 67 8.82 -1.16 -4.85
N VAL A 68 9.21 -2.04 -3.93
CA VAL A 68 8.64 -2.11 -2.59
C VAL A 68 9.56 -1.40 -1.60
N TYR A 69 9.04 -0.34 -1.00
CA TYR A 69 9.65 0.29 0.16
C TYR A 69 9.05 -0.29 1.44
N THR A 70 9.89 -0.96 2.23
CA THR A 70 9.55 -1.43 3.57
C THR A 70 10.71 -1.22 4.53
N ARG A 71 10.38 -1.03 5.81
CA ARG A 71 11.35 -1.00 6.92
C ARG A 71 11.39 -2.33 7.67
N ASP A 72 10.73 -3.37 7.16
CA ASP A 72 10.80 -4.71 7.72
C ASP A 72 12.22 -5.28 7.56
N LEU A 73 12.90 -5.42 8.69
CA LEU A 73 14.27 -5.94 8.76
C LEU A 73 14.32 -7.46 8.84
N TYR A 74 13.22 -8.10 9.24
CA TYR A 74 13.24 -9.51 9.61
C TYR A 74 12.57 -10.41 8.58
N ARG A 75 11.72 -9.87 7.69
CA ARG A 75 10.90 -10.65 6.74
C ARG A 75 10.25 -11.85 7.43
N ARG A 76 9.83 -11.62 8.68
CA ARG A 76 9.19 -12.61 9.53
C ARG A 76 7.71 -12.31 9.48
N ASP A 77 7.07 -12.72 8.40
CA ASP A 77 5.66 -13.06 8.27
C ASP A 77 5.43 -13.55 6.83
#